data_AF-A0A482R5F7-F1
#
_entry.id   AF-A0A482R5F7-F1
#
_cell.length_a   1.000
_cell.length_b   1.000
_cell.length_c   1.000
_cell.angle_alpha   90.00
_cell.angle_beta   90.00
_cell.angle_gamma   90.00
#
_symmetry.space_group_name_H-M   'P 1'
#
loop_
_entity.id
_entity.type
_entity.pdbx_description
1 polymer ?
#
loop_
_entity_poly.entity_id
_entity_poly.type
_entity_poly.pdbx_seq_one_letter_code
_entity_poly.pdbx_strand_id
1 'polypeptide(L)' 'MAASSQTKLDTALCVAAAAGDGPAVTRLLAEGANINTRDDRGNTPLHEASFHGQQGVVERLLSAGAHTDVMNKLGN' A
#
# COMPACT_ATOMS: atom_id res chain seq x y z
N MET A 1 11.34 0.86 21.04
CA MET A 1 9.93 1.27 20.85
C MET A 1 9.81 2.28 19.71
N ALA A 2 10.37 1.96 18.53
CA ALA A 2 10.48 2.87 17.37
C ALA A 2 9.55 2.46 16.21
N ALA A 3 8.44 1.78 16.52
CA ALA A 3 7.52 1.26 15.50
C ALA A 3 6.27 2.13 15.28
N SER A 4 6.05 3.17 16.09
CA SER A 4 4.80 3.97 16.08
C SER A 4 4.64 4.87 14.86
N SER A 5 5.74 5.19 14.15
CA SER A 5 5.70 6.07 12.97
C SER A 5 5.60 5.29 11.66
N GLN A 6 6.23 4.11 11.58
CA GLN A 6 6.20 3.27 10.38
C GLN A 6 4.80 2.68 10.15
N THR A 7 4.17 2.14 11.20
CA THR A 7 2.81 1.58 11.10
C THR A 7 1.78 2.63 10.66
N LYS A 8 1.97 3.89 11.06
CA LYS A 8 1.06 4.98 10.66
C LYS A 8 1.17 5.33 9.17
N LEU A 9 2.39 5.37 8.63
CA LEU A 9 2.63 5.61 7.20
C LEU A 9 2.11 4.44 6.35
N ASP A 10 2.33 3.22 6.83
CA ASP A 10 1.87 1.99 6.20
C ASP A 10 0.34 1.91 6.14
N THR A 11 -0.35 2.18 7.25
CA THR A 11 -1.82 2.29 7.27
C THR A 11 -2.30 3.43 6.39
N ALA A 12 -1.64 4.59 6.41
CA ALA A 12 -1.99 5.71 5.54
C ALA A 12 -1.83 5.35 4.06
N LEU A 13 -0.82 4.54 3.71
CA LEU A 13 -0.59 4.07 2.35
C LEU A 13 -1.70 3.13 1.89
N CYS A 14 -2.13 2.20 2.74
CA CYS A 14 -3.31 1.36 2.46
C CYS A 14 -4.58 2.20 2.28
N VAL A 15 -4.81 3.21 3.13
CA VAL A 15 -5.98 4.09 3.01
C VAL A 15 -5.93 4.93 1.74
N ALA A 16 -4.77 5.51 1.40
CA ALA A 16 -4.58 6.23 0.15
C ALA A 16 -4.80 5.31 -1.07
N ALA A 17 -4.37 4.05 -0.96
CA ALA A 17 -4.55 3.05 -2.00
C ALA A 17 -6.02 2.63 -2.18
N ALA A 18 -6.74 2.39 -1.08
CA ALA A 18 -8.18 2.13 -1.08
C ALA A 18 -8.98 3.32 -1.61
N ALA A 19 -8.55 4.55 -1.28
CA ALA A 19 -9.21 5.77 -1.72
C ALA A 19 -8.94 6.13 -3.19
N GLY A 20 -7.95 5.50 -3.85
CA GLY A 20 -7.57 5.86 -5.21
C GLY A 20 -6.69 7.11 -5.29
N ASP A 21 -6.13 7.56 -4.17
CA ASP A 21 -5.39 8.81 -4.07
C ASP A 21 -3.91 8.63 -4.44
N GLY A 22 -3.67 8.60 -5.75
CA GLY A 22 -2.32 8.49 -6.33
C GLY A 22 -1.29 9.51 -5.81
N PRO A 23 -1.60 10.82 -5.71
CA PRO A 23 -0.65 11.78 -5.14
C PRO A 23 -0.36 11.53 -3.65
N ALA A 24 -1.35 11.09 -2.86
CA ALA A 24 -1.10 10.70 -1.46
C ALA A 24 -0.15 9.50 -1.37
N VAL A 25 -0.33 8.48 -2.24
CA VAL A 25 0.58 7.32 -2.35
C VAL A 25 2.01 7.77 -2.61
N THR A 26 2.23 8.64 -3.61
CA THR A 26 3.59 9.13 -3.92
C THR A 26 4.21 9.91 -2.75
N ARG A 27 3.44 10.74 -2.04
CA ARG A 27 3.94 11.46 -0.86
C ARG A 27 4.33 10.50 0.25
N LEU A 28 3.50 9.51 0.55
CA LEU A 28 3.77 8.54 1.61
C LEU A 28 5.00 7.68 1.27
N LEU A 29 5.15 7.26 0.01
CA LEU A 29 6.36 6.57 -0.46
C LEU A 29 7.61 7.46 -0.31
N ALA A 30 7.50 8.76 -0.62
CA ALA A 30 8.58 9.72 -0.42
C ALA A 30 8.92 9.95 1.06
N GLU A 31 7.94 9.81 1.97
CA GLU A 31 8.15 9.82 3.42
C GLU A 31 8.77 8.52 3.96
N GLY A 32 8.98 7.51 3.11
CA GLY A 32 9.55 6.22 3.49
C GLY A 32 8.50 5.20 3.97
N ALA A 33 7.24 5.36 3.56
CA ALA A 33 6.22 4.33 3.73
C ALA A 33 6.63 3.05 2.99
N ASN A 34 6.33 1.90 3.58
CA ASN A 34 6.70 0.64 2.96
C ASN A 34 5.65 0.24 1.93
N ILE A 35 6.02 0.22 0.65
CA ILE A 35 5.10 -0.11 -0.45
C ILE A 35 4.53 -1.52 -0.34
N ASN A 36 5.27 -2.42 0.31
CA ASN A 36 4.89 -3.80 0.58
C ASN A 36 4.46 -4.00 2.04
N THR A 37 4.01 -2.93 2.70
CA THR A 37 3.48 -3.07 4.05
C THR A 37 2.32 -4.05 4.07
N ARG A 38 2.20 -4.80 5.16
CA ARG A 38 1.13 -5.75 5.37
C ARG A 38 0.34 -5.28 6.56
N ASP A 39 -0.95 -5.06 6.36
CA ASP A 39 -1.87 -4.85 7.46
C ASP A 39 -1.99 -6.13 8.32
N ASP A 40 -2.68 -6.07 9.46
CA ASP A 40 -2.91 -7.23 10.35
C ASP A 40 -3.55 -8.44 9.61
N ARG A 41 -4.27 -8.14 8.53
CA ARG A 41 -4.89 -9.12 7.62
C ARG A 41 -3.93 -9.72 6.59
N GLY A 42 -2.70 -9.23 6.51
CA GLY A 42 -1.70 -9.59 5.50
C GLY A 42 -1.93 -8.91 4.14
N ASN A 43 -2.82 -7.91 4.09
CA ASN A 43 -3.12 -7.17 2.86
C ASN A 43 -2.06 -6.10 2.60
N THR A 44 -1.66 -5.96 1.35
CA THR A 44 -0.79 -4.87 0.89
C THR A 44 -1.60 -3.68 0.38
N PRO A 45 -1.00 -2.49 0.23
CA PRO A 45 -1.65 -1.35 -0.41
C PRO A 45 -2.13 -1.72 -1.82
N LEU A 46 -1.40 -2.59 -2.52
CA LEU A 46 -1.78 -3.10 -3.83
C LEU A 46 -3.03 -3.99 -3.76
N HIS A 47 -3.21 -4.78 -2.71
CA HIS A 47 -4.44 -5.53 -2.47
C HIS A 47 -5.63 -4.61 -2.23
N GLU A 48 -5.48 -3.58 -1.38
CA GLU A 48 -6.54 -2.61 -1.12
C GLU A 48 -6.91 -1.83 -2.38
N ALA A 49 -5.93 -1.32 -3.13
CA ALA A 49 -6.19 -0.65 -4.40
C ALA A 49 -6.90 -1.58 -5.41
N SER A 50 -6.48 -2.84 -5.49
CA SER A 50 -7.09 -3.83 -6.40
C SER A 50 -8.52 -4.18 -5.97
N PHE A 51 -8.74 -4.37 -4.67
CA PHE A 51 -10.05 -4.68 -4.09
C PHE A 51 -11.05 -3.53 -4.31
N HIS A 52 -10.58 -2.29 -4.20
CA HIS A 52 -11.38 -1.10 -4.47
C HIS A 52 -11.45 -0.71 -5.96
N GLY A 53 -10.81 -1.47 -6.85
CA GLY A 53 -10.82 -1.19 -8.30
C GLY A 53 -10.04 0.06 -8.71
N GLN A 54 -9.11 0.51 -7.88
CA GLN A 54 -8.32 1.73 -8.05
C GLN A 54 -7.15 1.52 -9.01
N GLN A 55 -7.46 1.31 -10.28
CA GLN A 55 -6.49 0.97 -11.32
C GLN A 55 -5.34 1.99 -11.41
N GLY A 56 -5.64 3.30 -11.33
CA GLY A 56 -4.63 4.34 -11.39
C GLY A 56 -3.67 4.36 -10.20
N VAL A 57 -4.07 3.83 -9.04
CA VAL A 57 -3.16 3.64 -7.91
C VAL A 57 -2.38 2.34 -8.06
N VAL A 58 -3.02 1.26 -8.51
CA VAL A 58 -2.34 0.00 -8.82
C VAL A 58 -1.18 0.25 -9.79
N GLU A 59 -1.40 0.98 -10.88
CA GLU A 59 -0.33 1.33 -11.84
C GLU A 59 0.80 2.16 -11.22
N ARG A 60 0.49 3.07 -10.29
CA ARG A 60 1.52 3.85 -9.58
C ARG A 60 2.32 2.98 -8.63
N LEU A 61 1.66 2.12 -7.85
CA LEU A 61 2.32 1.20 -6.94
C LEU A 61 3.24 0.25 -7.73
N LEU A 62 2.74 -0.31 -8.84
CA LEU A 62 3.53 -1.13 -9.76
C LEU A 62 4.72 -0.36 -10.34
N SER A 63 4.51 0.88 -10.80
CA SER A 63 5.58 1.74 -11.32
C SER A 63 6.62 2.10 -10.25
N ALA A 64 6.20 2.18 -8.99
CA ALA A 64 7.08 2.40 -7.84
C ALA A 64 7.80 1.13 -7.37
N GLY A 65 7.59 -0.02 -8.03
CA GLY A 65 8.24 -1.29 -7.67
C GLY A 65 7.54 -2.06 -6.55
N ALA A 66 6.23 -1.86 -6.36
CA ALA A 66 5.44 -2.71 -5.48
C ALA A 66 5.59 -4.18 -5.93
N HIS A 67 5.88 -5.05 -4.98
CA HIS A 67 5.94 -6.47 -5.29
C HIS A 67 4.50 -6.96 -5.49
N THR A 68 4.22 -7.46 -6.68
CA THR A 68 2.96 -8.15 -7.00
C THR A 68 2.92 -9.55 -6.43
N ASP A 69 4.07 -10.13 -6.13
CA ASP A 69 4.24 -11.50 -5.63
C ASP A 69 3.91 -11.62 -4.12
N VAL A 70 3.42 -10.54 -3.53
CA VAL A 70 3.18 -10.43 -2.09
C VAL A 70 1.83 -11.05 -1.80
N MET A 71 1.76 -12.37 -1.72
CA MET A 71 0.53 -13.07 -1.39
C MET A 71 -0.04 -12.57 -0.05
N ASN A 72 -1.33 -12.26 -0.03
CA ASN A 72 -2.05 -12.01 1.21
C ASN A 72 -2.33 -13.34 1.94
N LYS A 73 -2.94 -13.29 3.14
CA LYS A 73 -3.31 -14.51 3.90
C LYS A 73 -4.30 -15.43 3.17
N LEU A 74 -4.90 -14.98 2.06
CA LEU A 74 -5.80 -15.77 1.23
C LEU A 74 -5.07 -16.51 0.09
N GLY A 75 -3.76 -16.28 -0.09
CA GLY A 75 -2.95 -16.97 -1.09
C GLY A 75 -3.14 -16.48 -2.52
N ASN A 76 -3.68 -15.27 -2.70
CA ASN A 76 -3.75 -14.57 -3.99
C ASN A 76 -2.67 -13.50 -4.08
#